data_AF-U6KTL7-F1
#
_entry.id   AF-U6KTL7-F1
#
_cell.length_a   1.000
_cell.length_b   1.000
_cell.length_c   1.000
_cell.angle_alpha   90.00
_cell.angle_beta   90.00
_cell.angle_gamma   90.00
#
_symmetry.space_group_name_H-M   'P 1'
#
loop_
_entity.id
_entity.type
_entity.pdbx_description
1 polymer ?
#
loop_
_entity_poly.entity_id
_entity_poly.type
_entity_poly.pdbx_seq_one_letter_code
_entity_poly.pdbx_strand_id
1 'polypeptide(L)'
;MDSSNLRVSIPQYEEIEEGRVAFKVSVQYSKLSWEVWRRFSDFAALHEQLLASDYGALPPLPPKTLLPPATDHHFLEKRKDKLFNYLQ
;
A
#
# COMPACT_ATOMS: atom_id res chain seq x y z
N MET A 1 9.86 18.17 7.76
CA MET A 1 10.47 16.83 7.98
C MET A 1 11.38 16.58 6.79
N ASP A 2 12.63 16.19 7.04
CA ASP A 2 13.56 15.82 5.97
C ASP A 2 13.25 14.37 5.52
N SER A 3 12.56 14.24 4.38
CA SER A 3 12.19 12.95 3.80
C SER A 3 13.33 12.31 3.00
N SER A 4 14.48 12.96 2.85
CA SER A 4 15.63 12.42 2.07
C SER A 4 16.16 11.09 2.61
N ASN A 5 15.87 10.78 3.88
CA ASN A 5 16.28 9.56 4.55
C ASN A 5 15.16 8.51 4.67
N LEU A 6 13.98 8.76 4.09
CA LEU A 6 12.85 7.83 4.08
C LEU A 6 12.87 7.01 2.79
N ARG A 7 12.79 5.69 2.92
CA ARG A 7 12.58 4.76 1.80
C ARG A 7 11.43 3.84 2.14
N VAL A 8 10.50 3.70 1.20
CA VAL A 8 9.33 2.83 1.34
C VAL A 8 9.23 1.93 0.12
N SER A 9 9.05 0.64 0.35
CA SER A 9 8.86 -0.35 -0.71
C SER A 9 7.75 -1.34 -0.38
N ILE A 10 7.25 -2.03 -1.41
CA ILE A 10 6.30 -3.13 -1.25
C ILE A 10 6.88 -4.37 -1.93
N PRO A 11 7.77 -5.11 -1.25
CA PRO A 11 8.48 -6.24 -1.86
C PRO A 11 7.62 -7.49 -2.01
N GLN A 12 6.53 -7.62 -1.25
CA GLN A 12 5.78 -8.89 -1.14
C GLN A 12 4.30 -8.66 -0.85
N TYR A 13 3.47 -9.64 -1.18
CA TYR A 13 2.13 -9.83 -0.65
C TYR A 13 1.91 -11.28 -0.20
N GLU A 14 0.98 -11.48 0.71
CA GLU A 14 0.56 -12.79 1.23
C GLU A 14 -0.94 -12.81 1.47
N GLU A 15 -1.56 -13.98 1.31
CA GLU A 15 -2.90 -14.23 1.81
C GLU A 15 -2.83 -14.44 3.33
N ILE A 16 -3.51 -13.56 4.10
CA ILE A 16 -3.43 -13.55 5.57
C ILE A 16 -4.66 -14.20 6.23
N GLU A 17 -5.78 -14.28 5.51
CA GLU A 17 -7.03 -14.92 5.88
C GLU A 17 -7.70 -15.37 4.57
N GLU A 18 -8.63 -16.33 4.62
CA GLU A 18 -9.31 -16.84 3.41
C GLU A 18 -9.84 -15.72 2.49
N GLY A 19 -9.22 -15.60 1.31
CA GLY A 19 -9.55 -14.62 0.28
C GLY A 19 -9.04 -13.19 0.54
N ARG A 20 -8.26 -12.94 1.59
CA ARG A 20 -7.77 -11.59 1.96
C ARG A 20 -6.25 -11.49 1.84
N VAL A 21 -5.82 -10.63 0.93
CA VAL A 21 -4.39 -10.37 0.67
C VAL A 21 -3.92 -9.12 1.40
N ALA A 22 -2.77 -9.23 2.07
CA ALA A 22 -2.02 -8.12 2.63
C ALA A 22 -0.71 -7.91 1.87
N PHE A 23 -0.29 -6.65 1.78
CA PHE A 23 0.95 -6.21 1.16
C PHE A 23 1.94 -5.84 2.27
N LYS A 24 3.18 -6.33 2.16
CA LYS A 24 4.25 -5.98 3.08
C LYS A 24 4.80 -4.62 2.70
N VAL A 25 4.65 -3.63 3.57
CA VAL A 25 5.26 -2.31 3.41
C VAL A 25 6.54 -2.30 4.24
N SER A 26 7.69 -2.27 3.57
CA SER A 26 8.99 -2.15 4.22
C SER A 26 9.36 -0.67 4.28
N VAL A 27 9.59 -0.16 5.48
CA VAL A 27 9.94 1.24 5.73
C VAL A 27 11.35 1.31 6.31
N GLN A 28 12.18 2.16 5.72
CA GLN A 28 13.50 2.51 6.23
C GLN A 28 13.56 4.01 6.45
N TYR A 29 13.94 4.42 7.66
CA TYR A 29 14.20 5.80 8.01
C TYR A 29 15.56 5.90 8.69
N SER A 30 16.55 6.42 7.94
CA SER A 30 17.95 6.43 8.37
C SER A 30 18.43 5.00 8.73
N LYS A 31 18.78 4.74 9.99
CA LYS A 31 19.22 3.42 10.50
C LYS A 31 18.08 2.53 10.99
N LEU A 32 16.85 3.05 11.08
CA LEU A 32 15.69 2.29 11.54
C LEU A 32 15.01 1.63 10.35
N SER A 33 14.65 0.36 10.50
CA SER A 33 13.88 -0.38 9.51
C SER A 33 12.81 -1.20 10.21
N TRP A 34 11.60 -1.19 9.66
CA TRP A 34 10.50 -2.03 10.14
C TRP A 34 9.58 -2.40 8.98
N GLU A 35 8.73 -3.38 9.23
CA GLU A 35 7.79 -3.90 8.24
C GLU A 35 6.38 -3.85 8.83
N VAL A 36 5.41 -3.49 8.01
CA VAL A 36 3.99 -3.55 8.35
C VAL A 36 3.22 -4.24 7.24
N TRP A 37 2.28 -5.10 7.63
CA TRP A 37 1.35 -5.71 6.69
C TRP A 37 0.08 -4.89 6.62
N ARG A 38 -0.34 -4.53 5.41
CA ARG A 38 -1.55 -3.72 5.17
C ARG A 38 -2.33 -4.28 4.00
N ARG A 39 -3.65 -4.40 4.16
CA ARG A 39 -4.55 -4.77 3.06
C ARG A 39 -4.82 -3.55 2.20
N PHE A 40 -5.25 -3.77 0.96
CA PHE A 40 -5.67 -2.68 0.08
C PHE A 40 -6.75 -1.77 0.71
N SER A 41 -7.66 -2.33 1.53
CA SER A 41 -8.67 -1.56 2.26
C SER A 41 -8.08 -0.51 3.21
N ASP A 42 -6.90 -0.77 3.77
CA ASP A 42 -6.26 0.12 4.73
C ASP A 42 -5.67 1.35 4.02
N PHE A 43 -5.12 1.16 2.81
CA PHE A 43 -4.71 2.26 1.93
C PHE A 43 -5.89 3.11 1.49
N ALA A 44 -7.02 2.47 1.15
CA ALA A 44 -8.24 3.18 0.79
C ALA A 44 -8.79 4.00 1.97
N ALA A 45 -8.81 3.44 3.17
CA ALA A 45 -9.23 4.17 4.37
C ALA A 45 -8.33 5.38 4.65
N LEU A 46 -7.01 5.21 4.54
CA LEU A 46 -6.05 6.31 4.68
C LEU A 46 -6.29 7.40 3.62
N HIS A 47 -6.49 7.04 2.36
CA HIS A 47 -6.73 7.98 1.28
C HIS A 47 -7.97 8.85 1.54
N GLU A 48 -9.09 8.22 1.93
CA GLU A 48 -10.33 8.93 2.28
C GLU A 48 -10.12 9.87 3.49
N GLN A 49 -9.37 9.45 4.51
CA GLN A 49 -9.05 10.29 5.67
C GLN A 49 -8.20 11.50 5.28
N LEU A 50 -7.24 11.33 4.38
CA LEU A 50 -6.40 12.42 3.88
C LEU A 50 -7.22 13.42 3.03
N LEU A 51 -8.10 12.91 2.16
CA LEU A 51 -9.03 13.75 1.39
C LEU A 51 -9.95 14.56 2.32
N ALA A 52 -10.48 13.93 3.37
CA ALA A 52 -11.34 14.59 4.35
C ALA A 52 -10.62 15.63 5.23
N SER A 53 -9.28 15.59 5.27
CA SER A 53 -8.46 16.51 6.07
C SER A 53 -7.85 17.64 5.24
N ASP A 54 -8.38 17.90 4.03
CA ASP A 54 -7.93 18.94 3.09
C ASP A 54 -6.42 18.88 2.72
N TYR A 55 -5.81 17.68 2.78
CA TYR A 55 -4.47 17.50 2.22
C TYR A 55 -4.55 17.59 0.69
N GLY A 56 -3.99 18.67 0.13
CA GLY A 56 -3.97 18.90 -1.31
C GLY A 56 -3.03 17.95 -2.06
N ALA A 57 -3.45 17.61 -3.30
CA ALA A 57 -2.68 16.85 -4.30
C ALA A 57 -2.21 15.43 -3.88
N LEU A 58 -3.15 14.60 -3.43
CA LEU A 58 -2.85 13.18 -3.20
C LEU A 58 -2.59 12.44 -4.53
N PRO A 59 -1.63 11.49 -4.55
CA PRO A 59 -1.45 10.61 -5.69
C PRO A 59 -2.72 9.76 -5.91
N PRO A 60 -3.04 9.37 -7.17
CA PRO A 60 -4.22 8.58 -7.46
C PRO A 60 -4.11 7.19 -6.83
N LEU A 61 -5.08 6.83 -5.98
CA LEU A 61 -5.18 5.48 -5.45
C LEU A 61 -5.77 4.54 -6.53
N PRO A 62 -5.24 3.32 -6.72
CA PRO A 62 -5.88 2.33 -7.57
C PRO A 62 -7.34 2.06 -7.13
N PRO A 63 -8.29 1.82 -8.06
CA PRO A 63 -9.68 1.63 -7.71
C PRO A 63 -9.90 0.37 -6.86
N LYS A 64 -10.94 0.43 -6.01
CA LYS A 64 -11.47 -0.77 -5.33
C LYS A 64 -11.92 -1.78 -6.38
N THR A 65 -11.58 -3.04 -6.17
CA THR A 65 -12.07 -4.16 -6.99
C THR A 65 -13.06 -4.92 -6.14
N LEU A 66 -14.24 -5.22 -6.70
CA LEU A 66 -15.34 -5.79 -5.92
C LEU A 66 -14.98 -7.19 -5.37
N LEU A 67 -14.31 -8.03 -6.16
CA LEU A 67 -13.86 -9.38 -5.77
C LEU A 67 -12.68 -9.86 -6.64
N PRO A 68 -11.45 -9.39 -6.45
CA PRO A 68 -10.31 -10.04 -7.08
C PRO A 68 -10.02 -11.37 -6.38
N PRO A 69 -9.79 -12.48 -7.11
CA PRO A 69 -9.35 -13.72 -6.48
C PRO A 69 -8.01 -13.53 -5.78
N ALA A 70 -7.84 -14.04 -4.56
CA ALA A 70 -6.54 -14.09 -3.88
C ALA A 70 -5.50 -14.93 -4.66
N THR A 71 -5.95 -15.73 -5.62
CA THR A 71 -5.14 -16.56 -6.51
C THR A 71 -4.75 -15.88 -7.82
N ASP A 72 -5.26 -14.69 -8.13
CA ASP A 72 -4.89 -13.95 -9.33
C ASP A 72 -3.56 -13.19 -9.11
N HIS A 73 -2.46 -13.91 -9.26
CA HIS A 73 -1.11 -13.36 -9.09
C HIS A 73 -0.82 -12.19 -10.04
N HIS A 74 -1.32 -12.20 -11.28
CA HIS A 74 -1.09 -11.09 -12.21
C HIS A 74 -1.75 -9.80 -11.70
N PHE A 75 -2.98 -9.91 -11.22
CA PHE A 75 -3.66 -8.79 -10.57
C PHE A 75 -2.92 -8.31 -9.32
N LEU A 76 -2.45 -9.24 -8.47
CA LEU A 76 -1.78 -8.92 -7.21
C LEU A 76 -0.42 -8.23 -7.43
N GLU A 77 0.39 -8.69 -8.38
CA GLU A 77 1.62 -7.99 -8.77
C GLU A 77 1.34 -6.58 -9.26
N LYS A 78 0.38 -6.43 -10.18
CA LYS A 78 -0.01 -5.10 -10.68
C LYS A 78 -0.54 -4.20 -9.56
N ARG A 79 -1.24 -4.76 -8.58
CA ARG A 79 -1.71 -4.03 -7.40
C ARG A 79 -0.54 -3.59 -6.53
N LYS A 80 0.41 -4.49 -6.26
CA LYS A 80 1.64 -4.23 -5.50
C LYS A 80 2.41 -3.04 -6.09
N ASP A 81 2.60 -3.03 -7.40
CA ASP A 81 3.32 -1.95 -8.09
C ASP A 81 2.58 -0.61 -8.04
N LYS A 82 1.26 -0.62 -8.19
CA LYS A 82 0.45 0.60 -8.04
C LYS A 82 0.46 1.13 -6.61
N LEU A 83 0.45 0.26 -5.62
CA LEU A 83 0.55 0.66 -4.21
C LEU A 83 1.95 1.17 -3.87
N PHE A 84 3.00 0.60 -4.46
CA PHE A 84 4.36 1.12 -4.32
C PHE A 84 4.45 2.55 -4.86
N ASN A 85 3.93 2.78 -6.07
CA ASN A 85 3.88 4.11 -6.69
C ASN A 85 3.03 5.12 -5.88
N TYR A 86 1.95 4.65 -5.25
CA TYR A 86 1.11 5.48 -4.39
C TYR A 86 1.84 5.98 -3.12
N LEU A 87 2.85 5.24 -2.64
CA LEU A 87 3.63 5.58 -1.44
C LEU A 87 4.88 6.43 -1.71
N GLN A 88 5.16 6.80 -2.96
CA GLN A 88 6.33 7.61 -3.32
C GLN A 88 6.10 9.10 -3.12
#